data_AF-A0A963TNE5-F1
#
_entry.id   AF-A0A963TNE5-F1
#
_cell.length_a   1.000
_cell.length_b   1.000
_cell.length_c   1.000
_cell.angle_alpha   90.00
_cell.angle_beta   90.00
_cell.angle_gamma   90.00
#
_symmetry.space_group_name_H-M   'P 1'
#
loop_
_entity.id
_entity.type
_entity.pdbx_description
1 polymer ?
#
loop_
_entity_poly.entity_id
_entity_poly.type
_entity_poly.pdbx_seq_one_letter_code
_entity_poly.pdbx_strand_id
1 'polypeptide(L)'
;GEWTLDLMRQAPDCPDGTMQALIGAAIASARRSNIPRLSLAAVPYLPPDACPGPRAPAALWRRLARPASGLRQFKAAFGPRAETLYVAAPSWIALLAGVADLCWAIRFPPPLCRPAARMNGIHHQPDQDEIESRPPSWHIGPQPAPIRAAVAERHSDERSSFPPA
;
A
#
# COMPACT_ATOMS: atom_id res chain seq x y z
N GLY A 1 -19.31 6.23 0.08
CA GLY A 1 -18.46 5.21 -0.57
C GLY A 1 -17.12 5.17 0.11
N GLU A 2 -16.45 4.03 0.09
CA GLU A 2 -15.10 3.87 0.66
C GLU A 2 -14.26 3.06 -0.34
N TRP A 3 -12.99 3.42 -0.47
CA TRP A 3 -12.00 2.61 -1.17
C TRP A 3 -11.02 2.00 -0.19
N THR A 4 -10.49 0.83 -0.52
CA THR A 4 -9.48 0.13 0.28
C THR A 4 -8.30 -0.23 -0.61
N LEU A 5 -7.11 0.05 -0.14
CA LEU A 5 -5.87 -0.38 -0.77
C LEU A 5 -5.44 -1.71 -0.14
N ASP A 6 -5.50 -2.79 -0.93
CA ASP A 6 -5.23 -4.15 -0.44
C ASP A 6 -3.82 -4.60 -0.80
N LEU A 7 -3.54 -4.77 -2.10
CA LEU A 7 -2.25 -5.27 -2.57
C LEU A 7 -1.45 -4.18 -3.28
N MET A 8 -0.24 -3.94 -2.78
CA MET A 8 0.77 -3.13 -3.43
C MET A 8 2.02 -3.98 -3.59
N ARG A 9 2.59 -4.01 -4.80
CA ARG A 9 3.84 -4.72 -5.09
C ARG A 9 4.80 -3.73 -5.74
N GLN A 10 6.05 -3.80 -5.29
CA GLN A 10 7.13 -3.01 -5.85
C GLN A 10 8.10 -3.94 -6.58
N ALA A 11 8.58 -3.51 -7.74
CA ALA A 11 9.65 -4.20 -8.45
C ALA A 11 10.98 -4.02 -7.68
N PRO A 12 11.94 -4.95 -7.82
CA PRO A 12 13.23 -4.85 -7.14
C PRO A 12 13.98 -3.54 -7.46
N ASP A 13 13.82 -3.04 -8.69
CA ASP A 13 14.54 -1.87 -9.19
C ASP A 13 13.75 -0.56 -9.02
N CYS A 14 12.66 -0.56 -8.24
CA CYS A 14 11.89 0.65 -8.03
C CYS A 14 12.68 1.67 -7.20
N PRO A 15 12.63 2.98 -7.53
CA PRO A 15 13.23 4.01 -6.68
C PRO A 15 12.63 4.01 -5.28
N ASP A 16 13.43 4.44 -4.31
CA ASP A 16 12.94 4.73 -2.97
C ASP A 16 11.82 5.77 -3.03
N GLY A 17 10.81 5.59 -2.17
CA GLY A 17 9.64 6.47 -2.16
C GLY A 17 8.51 6.06 -3.13
N THR A 18 8.71 5.05 -3.98
CA THR A 18 7.68 4.60 -4.96
C THR A 18 6.35 4.26 -4.27
N MET A 19 6.39 3.53 -3.16
CA MET A 19 5.19 3.13 -2.42
C MET A 19 4.49 4.33 -1.78
N GLN A 20 5.24 5.33 -1.32
CA GLN A 20 4.71 6.58 -0.78
C GLN A 20 4.03 7.40 -1.87
N ALA A 21 4.65 7.51 -3.04
CA ALA A 21 4.09 8.18 -4.20
C ALA A 21 2.79 7.49 -4.67
N LEU A 22 2.76 6.15 -4.67
CA LEU A 22 1.57 5.38 -5.04
C LEU A 22 0.39 5.67 -4.10
N ILE A 23 0.61 5.70 -2.79
CA ILE A 23 -0.45 6.03 -1.82
C ILE A 23 -0.90 7.48 -2.00
N GLY A 24 0.03 8.42 -2.20
CA GLY A 24 -0.30 9.82 -2.47
C GLY A 24 -1.19 9.98 -3.72
N ALA A 25 -0.87 9.27 -4.79
CA ALA A 25 -1.67 9.23 -6.01
C ALA A 25 -3.06 8.61 -5.77
N ALA A 26 -3.15 7.54 -4.98
CA ALA A 26 -4.43 6.91 -4.62
C ALA A 26 -5.32 7.86 -3.81
N ILE A 27 -4.77 8.61 -2.85
CA ILE A 27 -5.49 9.63 -2.08
C ILE A 27 -6.02 10.74 -3.00
N ALA A 28 -5.17 11.25 -3.90
CA ALA A 28 -5.57 12.27 -4.86
C ALA A 28 -6.67 11.76 -5.81
N SER A 29 -6.60 10.49 -6.23
CA SER A 29 -7.64 9.87 -7.06
C SER A 29 -8.95 9.72 -6.30
N ALA A 30 -8.92 9.22 -5.06
CA ALA A 30 -10.10 9.10 -4.21
C ALA A 30 -10.80 10.47 -4.03
N ARG A 31 -10.02 11.53 -3.81
CA ARG A 31 -10.54 12.91 -3.71
C ARG A 31 -11.22 13.37 -5.01
N ARG A 32 -10.61 13.15 -6.18
CA ARG A 32 -11.21 13.50 -7.47
C ARG A 32 -12.49 12.73 -7.76
N SER A 33 -12.60 11.50 -7.26
CA SER A 33 -13.78 10.66 -7.38
C SER A 33 -14.82 10.89 -6.27
N ASN A 34 -14.66 11.94 -5.44
CA ASN A 34 -15.54 12.24 -4.30
C ASN A 34 -15.70 11.07 -3.32
N ILE A 35 -14.65 10.28 -3.14
CA ILE A 35 -14.61 9.20 -2.17
C ILE A 35 -14.13 9.75 -0.82
N PRO A 36 -14.98 9.76 0.22
CA PRO A 36 -14.66 10.39 1.50
C PRO A 36 -13.62 9.64 2.33
N ARG A 37 -13.38 8.35 2.06
CA ARG A 37 -12.48 7.51 2.86
C ARG A 37 -11.67 6.56 1.99
N LEU A 38 -10.36 6.53 2.24
CA LEU A 38 -9.43 5.54 1.72
C LEU A 38 -8.83 4.75 2.89
N SER A 39 -9.14 3.46 2.96
CA SER A 39 -8.55 2.55 3.95
C SER A 39 -7.18 2.07 3.50
N LEU A 40 -6.20 2.21 4.40
CA LEU A 40 -4.82 1.75 4.20
C LEU A 40 -4.58 0.34 4.73
N ALA A 41 -5.63 -0.42 5.03
CA ALA A 41 -5.61 -1.70 5.74
C ALA A 41 -5.06 -1.63 7.19
N ALA A 42 -5.37 -2.67 7.97
CA ALA A 42 -5.02 -2.73 9.38
C ALA A 42 -3.50 -2.69 9.63
N VAL A 43 -3.12 -2.26 10.83
CA VAL A 43 -1.77 -2.41 11.39
C VAL A 43 -1.86 -3.06 12.75
N PRO A 44 -0.84 -3.82 13.19
CA PRO A 44 -0.83 -4.37 14.52
C PRO A 44 -1.01 -3.29 15.59
N TYR A 45 -1.89 -3.57 16.55
CA TYR A 45 -2.09 -2.71 17.70
C TYR A 45 -0.97 -2.96 18.72
N LEU A 46 -0.22 -1.91 19.04
CA LEU A 46 0.69 -1.89 20.18
C LEU A 46 0.08 -0.96 21.23
N PRO A 47 -0.32 -1.46 22.40
CA PRO A 47 -0.65 -0.59 23.51
C PRO A 47 0.62 0.18 23.91
N PRO A 48 0.58 1.52 23.99
CA PRO A 48 1.71 2.33 24.45
C PRO A 48 2.10 1.96 25.89
N ASP A 49 1.09 1.72 26.73
CA ASP A 49 1.21 1.37 28.14
C ASP A 49 0.46 0.07 28.40
N ALA A 50 0.96 -1.06 27.88
CA ALA A 50 0.39 -2.36 28.17
C ALA A 50 0.58 -2.69 29.66
N CYS A 51 -0.24 -2.11 30.54
CA CYS A 51 -0.62 -2.75 31.79
C CYS A 51 -1.07 -4.15 31.38
N PRO A 52 -0.34 -5.20 31.77
CA PRO A 52 -0.73 -6.56 31.42
C PRO A 52 -2.09 -6.79 32.06
N GLY A 53 -3.15 -6.84 31.25
CA GLY A 53 -4.35 -7.54 31.69
C GLY A 53 -3.94 -8.95 32.12
N PRO A 54 -4.66 -9.61 33.04
CA PRO A 54 -4.25 -10.86 33.69
C PRO A 54 -4.05 -12.07 32.76
N ARG A 55 -4.17 -11.90 31.45
CA ARG A 55 -4.30 -12.97 30.45
C ARG A 55 -3.17 -13.06 29.44
N ALA A 56 -2.32 -12.04 29.27
CA ALA A 56 -1.16 -12.13 28.39
C ALA A 56 -0.03 -11.19 28.83
N PRO A 57 1.21 -11.69 29.02
CA PRO A 57 2.32 -10.86 29.46
C PRO A 57 2.72 -9.85 28.39
N ALA A 58 3.00 -8.60 28.79
CA ALA A 58 3.42 -7.51 27.89
C ALA A 58 4.66 -7.85 27.04
N ALA A 59 5.49 -8.80 27.47
CA ALA A 59 6.61 -9.31 26.68
C ALA A 59 6.18 -10.09 25.42
N LEU A 60 5.07 -10.82 25.48
CA LEU A 60 4.51 -11.56 24.35
C LEU A 60 4.03 -10.59 23.26
N TRP A 61 3.27 -9.56 23.65
CA TRP A 61 2.80 -8.52 22.74
C TRP A 61 3.95 -7.77 22.06
N ARG A 62 5.00 -7.42 22.81
CA ARG A 62 6.20 -6.78 22.25
C ARG A 62 6.92 -7.66 21.23
N ARG A 63 7.03 -8.97 21.46
CA ARG A 63 7.62 -9.90 20.47
C ARG A 63 6.79 -9.99 19.19
N LEU A 64 5.47 -10.08 19.32
CA LEU A 64 4.55 -10.15 18.17
C LEU A 64 4.52 -8.86 17.36
N ALA A 65 4.74 -7.72 18.00
CA ALA A 65 4.62 -6.41 17.38
C ALA A 65 5.91 -5.85 16.76
N ARG A 66 7.08 -6.34 17.20
CA ARG A 66 8.40 -5.89 16.74
C ARG A 66 8.58 -5.85 15.20
N PRO A 67 8.12 -6.84 14.42
CA PRO A 67 8.29 -6.84 12.97
C PRO A 67 7.51 -5.74 12.24
N ALA A 68 6.53 -5.10 12.89
CA ALA A 68 5.56 -4.22 12.23
C ALA A 68 5.75 -2.72 12.53
N SER A 69 6.79 -2.34 13.28
CA SER A 69 7.04 -0.94 13.67
C SER A 69 7.28 -0.02 12.46
N GLY A 70 8.02 -0.49 11.45
CA GLY A 70 8.26 0.25 10.20
C GLY A 70 6.98 0.43 9.39
N LEU A 71 6.16 -0.63 9.27
CA LEU A 71 4.88 -0.55 8.57
C LEU A 71 3.91 0.44 9.25
N ARG A 72 3.89 0.47 10.58
CA ARG A 72 3.08 1.43 11.35
C ARG A 72 3.51 2.86 11.09
N GLN A 73 4.82 3.14 11.15
CA GLN A 73 5.37 4.47 10.86
C GLN A 73 5.07 4.90 9.43
N PHE A 74 5.26 3.99 8.48
CA PHE A 74 4.94 4.21 7.07
C PHE A 74 3.47 4.60 6.88
N LYS A 75 2.51 3.85 7.46
CA LYS A 75 1.08 4.21 7.33
C LYS A 75 0.71 5.48 8.10
N ALA A 76 1.36 5.75 9.23
CA ALA A 76 1.10 6.95 10.03
C ALA A 76 1.54 8.25 9.31
N ALA A 77 2.54 8.19 8.43
CA ALA A 77 3.05 9.34 7.69
C ALA A 77 2.00 10.02 6.79
N PHE A 78 0.91 9.33 6.45
CA PHE A 78 -0.20 9.89 5.66
C PHE A 78 -1.28 10.59 6.50
N GLY A 79 -1.09 10.68 7.81
CA GLY A 79 -2.05 11.30 8.74
C GLY A 79 -3.42 10.59 8.85
N PRO A 80 -3.51 9.24 8.85
CA PRO A 80 -4.80 8.57 8.91
C PRO A 80 -5.46 8.72 10.29
N ARG A 81 -6.80 8.71 10.31
CA ARG A 81 -7.57 8.45 11.55
C ARG A 81 -7.48 6.96 11.86
N ALA A 82 -6.94 6.61 13.03
CA ALA A 82 -6.86 5.21 13.47
C ALA A 82 -8.22 4.73 13.99
N GLU A 83 -8.67 3.57 13.50
CA GLU A 83 -9.87 2.88 13.96
C GLU A 83 -9.48 1.51 14.54
N THR A 84 -9.97 1.19 15.74
CA THR A 84 -9.67 -0.08 16.41
C THR A 84 -10.52 -1.19 15.82
N LEU A 85 -9.86 -2.26 15.37
CA LEU A 85 -10.50 -3.49 14.91
C LEU A 85 -10.39 -4.57 15.99
N TYR A 86 -11.48 -5.33 16.18
CA TYR A 86 -11.57 -6.38 17.18
C TYR A 86 -11.74 -7.75 16.52
N VAL A 87 -11.11 -8.76 17.11
CA VAL A 87 -11.45 -10.15 16.85
C VAL A 87 -12.46 -10.58 17.91
N ALA A 88 -13.63 -11.03 17.48
CA ALA A 88 -14.71 -11.45 18.36
C ALA A 88 -14.97 -12.95 18.20
N ALA A 89 -15.21 -13.64 19.32
CA ALA A 89 -15.58 -15.05 19.35
C ALA A 89 -16.47 -15.32 20.58
N PRO A 90 -17.36 -16.33 20.52
CA PRO A 90 -18.29 -16.62 21.61
C PRO A 90 -17.61 -17.16 22.88
N SER A 91 -16.36 -17.64 22.78
CA SER A 91 -15.57 -18.14 23.91
C SER A 91 -14.07 -17.95 23.66
N TRP A 92 -13.26 -18.08 24.71
CA TRP A 92 -11.80 -17.99 24.59
C TRP A 92 -11.20 -19.13 23.75
N ILE A 93 -11.78 -20.33 23.81
CA ILE A 93 -11.33 -21.47 22.99
C ILE A 93 -11.59 -21.18 21.52
N ALA A 94 -12.80 -20.71 21.19
CA ALA A 94 -13.16 -20.33 19.83
C ALA A 94 -12.30 -19.16 19.33
N LEU A 95 -11.94 -18.21 20.20
CA LEU A 95 -11.02 -17.12 19.87
C LEU A 95 -9.64 -17.65 19.49
N LEU A 96 -9.05 -18.52 20.32
CA LEU A 96 -7.73 -19.08 20.06
C LEU A 96 -7.71 -19.94 18.79
N ALA A 97 -8.72 -20.80 18.62
CA ALA A 97 -8.86 -21.62 17.42
C ALA A 97 -9.02 -20.77 16.16
N GLY A 98 -9.88 -19.74 16.19
CA GLY A 98 -10.09 -18.83 15.05
C GLY A 98 -8.87 -17.99 14.72
N VAL A 99 -8.13 -17.51 15.72
CA VAL A 99 -6.85 -16.80 15.49
C VAL A 99 -5.80 -17.74 14.89
N ALA A 100 -5.71 -18.98 15.38
CA ALA A 100 -4.78 -19.98 14.84
C ALA A 100 -5.10 -20.30 13.37
N ASP A 101 -6.37 -20.51 13.04
CA ASP A 101 -6.83 -20.74 11.67
C ASP A 101 -6.53 -19.55 10.75
N LEU A 102 -6.83 -18.33 11.20
CA LEU A 102 -6.49 -17.10 10.47
C LEU A 102 -4.98 -16.98 10.22
N CYS A 103 -4.15 -17.27 11.24
CA CYS A 103 -2.70 -17.27 11.08
C CYS A 103 -2.23 -18.32 10.08
N TRP A 104 -2.85 -19.50 10.05
CA TRP A 104 -2.54 -20.57 9.11
C TRP A 104 -2.89 -20.15 7.68
N ALA A 105 -4.10 -19.62 7.46
CA ALA A 105 -4.55 -19.14 6.16
C ALA A 105 -3.69 -17.99 5.61
N ILE A 106 -3.23 -17.07 6.47
CA ILE A 106 -2.33 -15.97 6.07
C ILE A 106 -0.93 -16.49 5.70
N ARG A 107 -0.41 -17.48 6.45
CA ARG A 107 0.93 -18.03 6.24
C ARG A 107 0.99 -18.93 5.01
N PHE A 108 -0.07 -19.68 4.77
CA PHE A 108 -0.18 -20.66 3.71
C PHE A 108 -1.41 -20.35 2.85
N PRO A 109 -1.39 -19.23 2.10
CA PRO A 109 -2.50 -18.89 1.23
C PRO A 109 -2.65 -19.98 0.16
N PRO A 110 -3.87 -20.40 -0.17
CA PRO A 110 -4.09 -21.31 -1.29
C PRO A 110 -3.55 -20.67 -2.57
N PRO A 111 -3.14 -21.48 -3.57
CA PRO A 111 -2.71 -20.96 -4.86
C PRO A 111 -3.78 -20.02 -5.41
N LEU A 112 -3.37 -18.82 -5.83
CA LEU A 112 -4.28 -17.91 -6.50
C LEU A 112 -4.79 -18.63 -7.75
N CYS A 113 -6.11 -18.83 -7.86
CA CYS A 113 -6.72 -19.24 -9.10
C CYS A 113 -6.33 -18.21 -10.15
N ARG A 114 -5.40 -18.57 -11.03
CA ARG A 114 -5.08 -17.75 -12.20
C ARG A 114 -6.40 -17.64 -12.95
N PRO A 115 -6.92 -16.43 -13.20
CA PRO A 115 -8.10 -16.29 -14.04
C PRO A 115 -7.81 -17.08 -15.31
N ALA A 116 -8.61 -18.10 -15.60
CA ALA A 116 -8.52 -18.77 -16.88
C ALA A 116 -8.64 -17.65 -17.90
N ALA A 117 -7.59 -17.47 -18.71
CA ALA A 117 -7.69 -16.64 -19.89
C ALA A 117 -9.02 -17.03 -20.53
N ARG A 118 -9.95 -16.09 -20.64
CA ARG A 118 -11.26 -16.32 -21.25
C ARG A 118 -10.98 -16.78 -22.68
N MET A 119 -10.87 -18.09 -22.86
CA MET A 119 -10.72 -18.76 -24.14
C MET A 119 -12.13 -19.13 -24.55
N ASN A 120 -12.76 -18.22 -25.30
CA ASN A 120 -13.77 -18.55 -26.28
C ASN A 120 -13.58 -17.57 -27.44
N GLY A 121 -13.28 -18.15 -28.60
CA GLY A 121 -12.71 -17.46 -29.74
C GLY A 121 -13.69 -16.58 -30.48
N ILE A 122 -13.22 -15.40 -30.85
CA ILE A 122 -13.20 -14.92 -32.23
C ILE A 122 -11.80 -14.33 -32.42
N HIS A 123 -10.94 -15.05 -33.12
CA HIS A 123 -9.59 -14.61 -33.47
C HIS A 123 -9.73 -13.57 -34.59
N HIS A 124 -9.93 -12.31 -34.22
CA HIS A 124 -9.43 -11.19 -35.01
C HIS A 124 -8.11 -10.82 -34.34
N GLN A 125 -7.00 -11.30 -34.88
CA GLN A 125 -5.66 -10.88 -34.47
C GLN A 125 -5.54 -9.39 -34.84
N PRO A 126 -5.48 -8.44 -33.89
CA PRO A 126 -4.93 -7.13 -34.20
C PRO A 126 -3.41 -7.30 -34.25
N ASP A 127 -2.77 -6.72 -35.25
CA ASP A 127 -1.31 -6.70 -35.39
C ASP A 127 -0.66 -6.33 -34.05
N GLN A 128 0.36 -7.12 -33.69
CA GLN A 128 1.07 -7.00 -32.40
C GLN A 128 1.92 -5.73 -32.27
N ASP A 129 1.86 -4.84 -33.27
CA ASP A 129 2.55 -3.56 -33.30
C ASP A 129 1.72 -2.42 -32.65
N GLU A 130 0.45 -2.67 -32.26
CA GLU A 130 -0.42 -1.63 -31.68
C GLU A 130 -0.54 -1.69 -30.13
N ILE A 131 0.17 -2.61 -29.46
CA ILE A 131 0.10 -2.75 -27.99
C ILE A 131 0.95 -1.67 -27.26
N GLU A 132 1.85 -0.97 -27.96
CA GLU A 132 2.74 0.02 -27.32
C GLU A 132 2.21 1.48 -27.33
N SER A 133 1.03 1.77 -27.92
CA SER A 133 0.63 3.18 -28.13
C SER A 133 -0.61 3.66 -27.38
N ARG A 134 -1.36 2.80 -26.65
CA ARG A 134 -2.50 3.26 -25.83
C ARG A 134 -2.20 3.24 -24.33
N PRO A 135 -1.96 4.42 -23.70
CA PRO A 135 -1.90 4.48 -22.25
C PRO A 135 -3.26 4.10 -21.65
N PRO A 136 -3.29 3.39 -20.51
CA PRO A 136 -4.52 2.91 -19.90
C PRO A 136 -5.45 4.07 -19.50
N SER A 137 -6.76 3.87 -19.59
CA SER A 137 -7.81 4.90 -19.49
C SER A 137 -7.94 5.61 -18.14
N TRP A 138 -7.08 5.33 -17.16
CA TRP A 138 -7.01 6.06 -15.89
C TRP A 138 -6.06 7.28 -15.94
N HIS A 139 -5.44 7.56 -17.10
CA HIS A 139 -4.77 8.84 -17.35
C HIS A 139 -5.78 9.98 -17.53
N ILE A 140 -6.29 10.51 -16.42
CA ILE A 140 -6.92 11.83 -16.37
C ILE A 140 -5.94 12.77 -15.69
N GLY A 141 -5.13 13.49 -16.48
CA GLY A 141 -4.19 14.53 -16.03
C GLY A 141 -2.86 14.50 -16.79
N PRO A 142 -2.17 15.65 -16.91
CA PRO A 142 -0.83 15.69 -17.52
C PRO A 142 0.12 14.76 -16.77
N GLN A 143 0.91 13.98 -17.51
CA GLN A 143 1.94 13.12 -16.92
C GLN A 143 2.90 13.97 -16.08
N PRO A 144 3.17 13.62 -14.81
CA PRO A 144 4.25 14.27 -14.08
C PRO A 144 5.58 13.94 -14.76
N ALA A 145 6.37 14.96 -15.07
CA ALA A 145 7.70 14.79 -15.65
C ALA A 145 8.57 13.85 -14.77
N PRO A 146 9.44 13.02 -15.37
CA PRO A 146 10.34 12.17 -14.62
C PRO A 146 11.20 13.01 -13.67
N ILE A 147 11.21 12.63 -12.39
CA ILE A 147 11.90 13.35 -11.29
C ILE A 147 13.40 13.57 -11.58
N ARG A 148 14.01 12.75 -12.47
CA ARG A 148 15.41 12.94 -12.91
C ARG A 148 15.64 14.25 -13.68
N ALA A 149 14.63 14.79 -14.37
CA ALA A 149 14.76 16.05 -15.11
C ALA A 149 14.70 17.28 -14.18
N ALA A 150 13.82 17.27 -13.18
CA ALA A 150 13.61 18.41 -12.28
C ALA A 150 14.80 18.68 -11.32
N VAL A 151 15.60 17.66 -11.00
CA VAL A 151 16.82 17.82 -10.18
C VAL A 151 18.01 18.31 -10.99
N ALA A 152 18.09 17.96 -12.28
CA ALA A 152 19.18 18.41 -13.16
C ALA A 152 19.03 19.88 -13.59
N GLU A 153 17.80 20.35 -13.78
CA GLU A 153 17.54 21.75 -14.15
C GLU A 153 17.84 22.71 -12.98
N ARG A 154 17.59 22.32 -11.73
CA ARG A 154 17.84 23.19 -10.57
C ARG A 154 19.32 23.35 -10.20
N HIS A 155 20.21 22.47 -10.67
CA HIS A 155 21.65 22.54 -10.39
C HIS A 155 22.47 23.26 -11.46
N SER A 156 21.85 23.58 -12.61
CA SER A 156 22.51 24.21 -13.75
C SER A 156 22.33 25.73 -13.78
N ASP A 157 21.30 26.28 -13.12
CA ASP A 157 20.98 27.71 -13.14
C ASP A 157 21.72 28.55 -12.08
N GLU A 158 22.32 27.96 -11.04
CA GLU A 158 22.97 28.72 -9.95
C GLU A 158 24.47 29.02 -10.17
N ARG A 159 25.07 28.68 -11.33
CA ARG A 159 26.51 28.90 -11.59
C ARG A 159 26.86 29.98 -12.62
N SER A 160 25.93 30.85 -13.02
CA SER A 160 26.21 31.88 -14.04
C SER A 160 25.86 33.32 -13.62
N SER A 161 26.09 33.70 -12.36
CA SER A 161 26.11 35.12 -12.02
C SER A 161 27.05 35.42 -10.85
N PHE A 162 28.33 35.66 -11.18
CA PHE A 162 29.26 36.36 -10.29
C PHE A 162 30.04 37.37 -11.15
N PRO A 163 29.88 38.69 -10.95
CA PRO A 163 30.67 39.68 -11.66
C PRO A 163 32.09 39.76 -11.06
N PRO A 164 33.13 39.96 -11.88
CA PRO A 164 34.46 40.23 -11.35
C PRO A 164 34.54 41.66 -10.78
N ALA A 165 35.21 41.79 -9.64
CA ALA A 165 35.71 43.05 -9.10
C ALA A 165 37.24 43.01 -9.09
#